data_AF-M1ZTW3-F1
#
_entry.id   AF-M1ZTW3-F1
#
_cell.length_a   1.000
_cell.length_b   1.000
_cell.length_c   1.000
_cell.angle_alpha   90.00
_cell.angle_beta   90.00
_cell.angle_gamma   90.00
#
_symmetry.space_group_name_H-M   'P 1'
#
loop_
_entity.id
_entity.type
_entity.pdbx_description
1 polymer ?
#
loop_
_entity_poly.entity_id
_entity_poly.type
_entity_poly.pdbx_seq_one_letter_code
_entity_poly.pdbx_strand_id
1 'polypeptide(L)'
;NIIHNKVDLIGELKHELKKMYNIDFKEITETNVINVLTNEFPTGSAKKTYSKCIFLERKGNYYIISSEFKKCIENIYFKEMVMELIDFGLSRYNKNYSNRYMNTNFQLYQKYTYEDVCRLLEWEQGEVALNIGGYKYDKITKTYPVFINYDKSGDIENTINYEDRFESESQLIAISKSGRTIESQDIVQAYNAEKDGVEMTLFVRKNKDDKISKEFYFLGKIKAVGKPHQFTMKNTTKTAVEIRYK
;
A
#
# COMPACT_ATOMS: atom_id res chain seq x y z
N ASN A 1 3.84 13.00 21.60
CA ASN A 1 5.20 13.09 21.01
C ASN A 1 6.12 12.09 21.70
N ILE A 2 6.62 11.10 20.97
CA ILE A 2 7.41 9.93 21.45
C ILE A 2 8.66 10.32 22.27
N ILE A 3 9.10 11.57 22.12
CA ILE A 3 10.35 12.12 22.63
C ILE A 3 10.28 12.51 24.13
N HIS A 4 9.15 12.31 24.81
CA HIS A 4 8.94 12.80 26.20
C HIS A 4 9.03 11.71 27.28
N ASN A 5 9.85 10.67 27.06
CA ASN A 5 10.24 9.72 28.10
C ASN A 5 9.04 8.97 28.72
N LYS A 6 8.08 8.64 27.88
CA LYS A 6 6.82 8.02 28.28
C LYS A 6 6.92 6.50 28.21
N VAL A 7 6.18 5.83 29.09
CA VAL A 7 6.38 4.40 29.38
C VAL A 7 5.64 3.51 28.39
N ASP A 8 4.54 3.95 27.78
CA ASP A 8 3.79 3.18 26.77
C ASP A 8 3.54 4.00 25.50
N LEU A 9 4.51 3.97 24.58
CA LEU A 9 4.45 4.78 23.36
C LEU A 9 3.34 4.37 22.41
N ILE A 10 3.04 3.07 22.33
CA ILE A 10 2.01 2.53 21.42
C ILE A 10 0.62 2.79 21.98
N GLY A 11 0.41 2.58 23.30
CA GLY A 11 -0.86 2.90 23.96
C GLY A 11 -1.22 4.38 23.84
N GLU A 12 -0.23 5.27 23.91
CA GLU A 12 -0.45 6.69 23.69
C GLU A 12 -0.72 7.05 22.24
N LEU A 13 0.03 6.47 21.30
CA LEU A 13 -0.22 6.67 19.87
C LEU A 13 -1.67 6.29 19.54
N LYS A 14 -2.15 5.17 20.08
CA LYS A 14 -3.54 4.73 19.96
C LYS A 14 -4.53 5.79 20.48
N HIS A 15 -4.26 6.38 21.64
CA HIS A 15 -5.11 7.43 22.20
C HIS A 15 -5.12 8.70 21.33
N GLU A 16 -3.94 9.18 20.91
CA GLU A 16 -3.81 10.40 20.10
C GLU A 16 -4.42 10.22 18.71
N LEU A 17 -4.20 9.09 18.04
CA LEU A 17 -4.80 8.80 16.74
C LEU A 17 -6.33 8.81 16.77
N LYS A 18 -6.92 8.23 17.82
CA LYS A 18 -8.38 8.27 17.99
C LYS A 18 -8.87 9.69 18.27
N LYS A 19 -8.22 10.39 19.20
CA LYS A 19 -8.65 11.72 19.67
C LYS A 19 -8.50 12.81 18.61
N MET A 20 -7.37 12.83 17.91
CA MET A 20 -7.04 13.91 16.96
C MET A 20 -7.50 13.63 15.54
N TYR A 21 -7.51 12.37 15.11
CA TYR A 21 -7.73 11.99 13.71
C TYR A 21 -8.93 11.07 13.50
N ASN A 22 -9.60 10.64 14.57
CA ASN A 22 -10.66 9.62 14.53
C ASN A 22 -10.22 8.35 13.77
N ILE A 23 -8.98 7.90 14.04
CA ILE A 23 -8.42 6.67 13.49
C ILE A 23 -8.48 5.60 14.59
N ASP A 24 -9.10 4.46 14.29
CA ASP A 24 -9.15 3.32 15.19
C ASP A 24 -7.85 2.52 15.10
N PHE A 25 -7.24 2.22 16.25
CA PHE A 25 -6.00 1.48 16.34
C PHE A 25 -6.28 0.00 16.60
N LYS A 26 -6.20 -0.81 15.54
CA LYS A 26 -6.46 -2.25 15.56
C LYS A 26 -5.16 -3.02 15.87
N GLU A 27 -5.28 -4.31 16.16
CA GLU A 27 -4.11 -5.19 16.35
C GLU A 27 -3.20 -5.26 15.12
N ILE A 28 -3.78 -5.23 13.91
CA ILE A 28 -3.03 -5.15 12.65
C ILE A 28 -2.30 -3.81 12.51
N THR A 29 -2.92 -2.71 12.92
CA THR A 29 -2.31 -1.37 12.96
C THR A 29 -1.12 -1.36 13.90
N GLU A 30 -1.28 -1.94 15.09
CA GLU A 30 -0.22 -2.06 16.09
C GLU A 30 0.98 -2.82 15.55
N THR A 31 0.73 -4.01 14.99
CA THR A 31 1.76 -4.85 14.39
C THR A 31 2.49 -4.12 13.28
N ASN A 32 1.77 -3.49 12.34
CA ASN A 32 2.37 -2.73 11.25
C ASN A 32 3.24 -1.58 11.75
N VAL A 33 2.73 -0.76 12.68
CA VAL A 33 3.45 0.40 13.22
C VAL A 33 4.71 -0.04 13.95
N ILE A 34 4.63 -1.10 14.77
CA ILE A 34 5.80 -1.67 15.44
C ILE A 34 6.81 -2.11 14.39
N ASN A 35 6.40 -2.89 13.38
CA ASN A 35 7.31 -3.38 12.35
C ASN A 35 7.99 -2.25 11.56
N VAL A 36 7.28 -1.15 11.28
CA VAL A 36 7.88 0.05 10.66
C VAL A 36 8.93 0.67 11.58
N LEU A 37 8.61 0.82 12.86
CA LEU A 37 9.47 1.49 13.84
C LEU A 37 10.61 0.61 14.39
N THR A 38 10.60 -0.70 14.11
CA THR A 38 11.65 -1.65 14.47
C THR A 38 12.39 -2.23 13.26
N ASN A 39 12.20 -1.66 12.06
CA ASN A 39 12.82 -2.12 10.81
C ASN A 39 12.48 -3.58 10.45
N GLU A 40 11.35 -4.10 10.93
CA GLU A 40 10.82 -5.41 10.57
C GLU A 40 9.84 -5.36 9.38
N PHE A 41 9.32 -4.18 9.04
CA PHE A 41 8.47 -3.95 7.87
C PHE A 41 9.24 -3.99 6.54
N PRO A 42 10.36 -3.25 6.34
CA PRO A 42 11.07 -3.28 5.06
C PRO A 42 11.64 -4.67 4.78
N THR A 43 11.62 -5.07 3.51
CA THR A 43 12.14 -6.36 3.03
C THR A 43 13.30 -6.16 2.05
N GLY A 44 14.00 -7.25 1.71
CA GLY A 44 15.10 -7.22 0.75
C GLY A 44 16.29 -6.35 1.19
N SER A 45 16.86 -5.60 0.26
CA SER A 45 18.04 -4.76 0.51
C SER A 45 17.77 -3.59 1.47
N ALA A 46 16.54 -3.05 1.47
CA ALA A 46 16.16 -1.92 2.33
C ALA A 46 16.31 -2.27 3.82
N LYS A 47 15.92 -3.49 4.23
CA LYS A 47 16.08 -3.97 5.61
C LYS A 47 17.52 -3.91 6.08
N LYS A 48 18.48 -4.25 5.21
CA LYS A 48 19.91 -4.21 5.51
C LYS A 48 20.44 -2.79 5.54
N THR A 49 20.04 -1.94 4.59
CA THR A 49 20.47 -0.54 4.52
C THR A 49 20.10 0.22 5.80
N TYR A 50 18.91 -0.03 6.35
CA TYR A 50 18.39 0.65 7.54
C TYR A 50 18.42 -0.22 8.80
N SER A 51 19.31 -1.23 8.87
CA SER A 51 19.35 -2.18 9.99
C SER A 51 19.63 -1.55 11.36
N LYS A 52 20.13 -0.31 11.40
CA LYS A 52 20.38 0.46 12.62
C LYS A 52 19.23 1.41 12.99
N CYS A 53 18.22 1.54 12.13
CA CYS A 53 17.05 2.40 12.34
C CYS A 53 16.00 1.67 13.19
N ILE A 54 16.34 1.40 14.44
CA ILE A 54 15.44 0.83 15.44
C ILE A 54 15.01 1.95 16.36
N PHE A 55 13.71 2.31 16.36
CA PHE A 55 13.18 3.44 17.13
C PHE A 55 12.47 2.99 18.42
N LEU A 56 11.98 1.76 18.46
CA LEU A 56 11.28 1.18 19.61
C LEU A 56 11.98 -0.08 20.13
N GLU A 57 11.87 -0.29 21.44
CA GLU A 57 12.25 -1.54 22.11
C GLU A 57 11.12 -2.02 23.02
N ARG A 58 10.96 -3.34 23.11
CA ARG A 58 9.93 -3.94 23.96
C ARG A 58 10.40 -3.99 25.41
N LYS A 59 9.59 -3.49 26.34
CA LYS A 59 9.83 -3.56 27.79
C LYS A 59 8.61 -4.19 28.47
N GLY A 60 8.69 -5.49 28.70
CA GLY A 60 7.55 -6.27 29.18
C GLY A 60 6.42 -6.29 28.16
N ASN A 61 5.29 -5.67 28.50
CA ASN A 61 4.06 -5.66 27.68
C ASN A 61 3.85 -4.38 26.87
N TYR A 62 4.79 -3.44 26.91
CA TYR A 62 4.70 -2.16 26.21
C TYR A 62 5.99 -1.86 25.45
N TYR A 63 5.95 -0.81 24.62
CA TYR A 63 7.09 -0.33 23.85
C TYR A 63 7.57 1.03 24.35
N ILE A 64 8.88 1.17 24.49
CA ILE A 64 9.58 2.41 24.81
C ILE A 64 10.53 2.78 23.68
N ILE A 65 11.09 4.00 23.76
CA ILE A 65 12.14 4.44 22.86
C ILE A 65 13.35 3.50 22.95
N SER A 66 13.90 3.08 21.82
CA SER A 66 15.10 2.24 21.81
C SER A 66 16.30 2.95 22.43
N SER A 67 17.20 2.19 23.05
CA SER A 67 18.41 2.74 23.66
C SER A 67 19.30 3.48 22.65
N GLU A 68 19.36 3.00 21.40
CA GLU A 68 20.13 3.56 20.30
C GLU A 68 19.54 4.89 19.85
N PHE A 69 18.23 4.94 19.60
CA PHE A 69 17.57 6.16 19.17
C PHE A 69 17.57 7.21 20.28
N LYS A 70 17.41 6.79 21.55
CA LYS A 70 17.52 7.67 22.71
C LYS A 70 18.86 8.40 22.77
N LYS A 71 19.98 7.69 22.56
CA LYS A 71 21.32 8.30 22.49
C LYS A 71 21.44 9.31 21.35
N CYS A 72 20.83 9.03 20.19
CA CYS A 72 20.84 9.97 19.07
C CYS A 72 20.12 11.28 19.41
N ILE A 73 18.94 11.21 20.03
CA ILE A 73 18.14 12.41 20.36
C ILE A 73 18.64 13.19 21.59
N GLU A 74 19.63 12.68 22.33
CA GLU A 74 20.37 13.45 23.32
C GLU A 74 21.23 14.54 22.66
N ASN A 75 21.62 14.36 21.40
CA ASN A 75 22.20 15.43 20.60
C ASN A 75 21.11 16.42 20.16
N ILE A 76 21.22 17.66 20.60
CA ILE A 76 20.21 18.70 20.35
C ILE A 76 20.00 18.97 18.85
N TYR A 77 21.06 19.01 18.05
CA TYR A 77 20.94 19.25 16.61
C TYR A 77 20.23 18.10 15.89
N PHE A 78 20.56 16.85 16.25
CA PHE A 78 19.86 15.69 15.69
C PHE A 78 18.38 15.68 16.08
N LYS A 79 18.07 15.99 17.34
CA LYS A 79 16.69 16.11 17.82
C LYS A 79 15.91 17.19 17.06
N GLU A 80 16.51 18.36 16.85
CA GLU A 80 15.90 19.45 16.08
C GLU A 80 15.60 19.02 14.64
N MET A 81 16.55 18.36 13.96
CA MET A 81 16.32 17.81 12.61
C MET A 81 15.17 16.79 12.59
N VAL A 82 15.10 15.89 13.57
CA VAL A 82 14.00 14.91 13.67
C VAL A 82 12.66 15.61 13.88
N MET A 83 12.61 16.63 14.76
CA MET A 83 11.39 17.39 15.01
C MET A 83 10.92 18.14 13.76
N GLU A 84 11.84 18.78 13.04
CA GLU A 84 11.53 19.46 11.77
C GLU A 84 10.96 18.49 10.74
N LEU A 85 11.55 17.29 10.60
CA LEU A 85 11.05 16.26 9.69
C LEU A 85 9.64 15.76 10.08
N ILE A 86 9.35 15.63 11.38
CA ILE A 86 8.03 15.26 11.87
C ILE A 86 7.01 16.36 11.54
N ASP A 87 7.32 17.62 11.83
CA ASP A 87 6.44 18.74 11.57
C ASP A 87 6.17 18.92 10.07
N PHE A 88 7.21 18.75 9.24
CA PHE A 88 7.08 18.72 7.79
C PHE A 88 6.17 17.58 7.32
N GLY A 89 6.37 16.37 7.86
CA GLY A 89 5.55 15.20 7.53
C GLY A 89 4.07 15.40 7.87
N LEU A 90 3.78 15.93 9.07
CA LEU A 90 2.42 16.26 9.50
C LEU A 90 1.79 17.37 8.64
N SER A 91 2.55 18.40 8.30
CA SER A 91 2.10 19.47 7.39
C SER A 91 1.76 18.93 6.01
N ARG A 92 2.62 18.08 5.43
CA ARG A 92 2.37 17.41 4.15
C ARG A 92 1.14 16.50 4.20
N TYR A 93 0.97 15.75 5.28
CA TYR A 93 -0.21 14.92 5.53
C TYR A 93 -1.48 15.77 5.56
N ASN A 94 -1.49 16.82 6.39
CA ASN A 94 -2.65 17.70 6.53
C ASN A 94 -3.05 18.37 5.21
N LYS A 95 -2.06 18.75 4.39
CA LYS A 95 -2.30 19.39 3.09
C LYS A 95 -2.83 18.42 2.03
N ASN A 96 -2.28 17.21 1.96
CA ASN A 96 -2.46 16.34 0.78
C ASN A 96 -3.21 15.03 1.08
N TYR A 97 -3.26 14.54 2.32
CA TYR A 97 -3.64 13.17 2.64
C TYR A 97 -4.64 13.03 3.82
N SER A 98 -5.06 14.14 4.42
CA SER A 98 -5.96 14.15 5.59
C SER A 98 -7.43 13.89 5.26
N ASN A 99 -7.84 14.07 3.99
CA ASN A 99 -9.21 13.84 3.54
C ASN A 99 -9.35 12.39 3.04
N ARG A 100 -9.50 11.46 3.97
CA ARG A 100 -9.61 10.02 3.67
C ARG A 100 -10.87 9.73 2.83
N TYR A 101 -10.69 8.91 1.81
CA TYR A 101 -11.77 8.40 0.98
C TYR A 101 -12.51 7.29 1.72
N MET A 102 -13.77 7.55 2.07
CA MET A 102 -14.63 6.61 2.80
C MET A 102 -13.95 6.10 4.08
N ASN A 103 -13.88 4.78 4.27
CA ASN A 103 -13.22 4.11 5.39
C ASN A 103 -11.79 3.63 5.04
N THR A 104 -11.20 4.10 3.94
CA THR A 104 -9.81 3.74 3.56
C THR A 104 -8.80 4.66 4.25
N ASN A 105 -7.52 4.31 4.14
CA ASN A 105 -6.40 5.17 4.57
C ASN A 105 -5.81 6.02 3.43
N PHE A 106 -6.51 6.11 2.29
CA PHE A 106 -6.07 6.82 1.09
C PHE A 106 -6.94 8.05 0.82
N GLN A 107 -6.40 9.02 0.09
CA GLN A 107 -7.11 10.18 -0.43
C GLN A 107 -7.18 10.08 -1.96
N LEU A 108 -8.37 10.31 -2.53
CA LEU A 108 -8.57 10.25 -3.97
C LEU A 108 -7.60 11.16 -4.73
N TYR A 109 -7.10 10.66 -5.85
CA TYR A 109 -6.21 11.35 -6.79
C TYR A 109 -4.85 11.74 -6.24
N GLN A 110 -4.48 11.25 -5.06
CA GLN A 110 -3.12 11.37 -4.55
C GLN A 110 -2.24 10.23 -5.02
N LYS A 111 -0.94 10.49 -5.02
CA LYS A 111 0.10 9.56 -5.44
C LYS A 111 0.65 8.77 -4.27
N TYR A 112 0.85 7.48 -4.52
CA TYR A 112 1.39 6.50 -3.56
C TYR A 112 2.39 5.58 -4.23
N THR A 113 3.49 5.28 -3.56
CA THR A 113 4.40 4.19 -3.97
C THR A 113 3.84 2.83 -3.53
N TYR A 114 4.39 1.73 -4.04
CA TYR A 114 4.06 0.39 -3.53
C TYR A 114 4.27 0.26 -2.02
N GLU A 115 5.34 0.85 -1.50
CA GLU A 115 5.65 0.81 -0.07
C GLU A 115 4.63 1.58 0.76
N ASP A 116 4.20 2.76 0.29
CA ASP A 116 3.12 3.52 0.94
C ASP A 116 1.82 2.74 0.97
N VAL A 117 1.48 2.05 -0.13
CA VAL A 117 0.28 1.22 -0.19
C VAL A 117 0.36 0.07 0.81
N CYS A 118 1.48 -0.64 0.92
CA CYS A 118 1.65 -1.70 1.93
C CYS A 118 1.52 -1.15 3.37
N ARG A 119 2.08 0.03 3.66
CA ARG A 119 1.95 0.67 4.98
C ARG A 119 0.50 1.05 5.28
N LEU A 120 -0.18 1.69 4.33
CA LEU A 120 -1.54 2.20 4.52
C LEU A 120 -2.62 1.11 4.50
N LEU A 121 -2.35 -0.03 3.86
CA LEU A 121 -3.15 -1.25 3.99
C LEU A 121 -2.82 -2.05 5.26
N GLU A 122 -1.89 -1.57 6.09
CA GLU A 122 -1.49 -2.17 7.36
C GLU A 122 -0.92 -3.58 7.22
N TRP A 123 -0.22 -3.87 6.11
CA TRP A 123 0.44 -5.16 5.91
C TRP A 123 1.55 -5.37 6.92
N GLU A 124 1.77 -6.61 7.37
CA GLU A 124 2.82 -6.90 8.35
C GLU A 124 4.21 -6.54 7.84
N GLN A 125 4.46 -6.73 6.53
CA GLN A 125 5.71 -6.42 5.86
C GLN A 125 5.46 -5.75 4.50
N GLY A 126 6.44 -4.96 4.07
CA GLY A 126 6.46 -4.38 2.74
C GLY A 126 6.75 -5.43 1.67
N GLU A 127 6.15 -5.25 0.49
CA GLU A 127 6.36 -6.13 -0.66
C GLU A 127 6.93 -5.36 -1.84
N VAL A 128 7.92 -5.96 -2.49
CA VAL A 128 8.54 -5.35 -3.67
C VAL A 128 7.61 -5.46 -4.89
N ALA A 129 7.73 -4.50 -5.81
CA ALA A 129 6.91 -4.43 -7.01
C ALA A 129 6.87 -5.75 -7.81
N LEU A 130 7.98 -6.50 -7.84
CA LEU A 130 8.08 -7.80 -8.51
C LEU A 130 7.14 -8.85 -7.89
N ASN A 131 7.04 -8.88 -6.56
CA ASN A 131 6.19 -9.83 -5.84
C ASN A 131 4.72 -9.45 -5.88
N ILE A 132 4.42 -8.15 -5.92
CA ILE A 132 3.06 -7.64 -6.12
C ILE A 132 2.62 -7.96 -7.55
N GLY A 133 3.43 -7.66 -8.56
CA GLY A 133 3.19 -8.08 -9.94
C GLY A 133 1.86 -7.58 -10.54
N GLY A 134 1.44 -6.36 -10.19
CA GLY A 134 0.21 -5.73 -10.68
C GLY A 134 -0.99 -5.86 -9.75
N TYR A 135 -1.09 -6.90 -8.93
CA TYR A 135 -2.10 -6.99 -7.87
C TYR A 135 -1.74 -8.08 -6.87
N LYS A 136 -2.20 -7.95 -5.62
CA LYS A 136 -1.92 -8.98 -4.60
C LYS A 136 -3.01 -9.00 -3.55
N TYR A 137 -3.48 -10.20 -3.22
CA TYR A 137 -4.36 -10.42 -2.09
C TYR A 137 -3.53 -10.65 -0.82
N ASP A 138 -3.78 -9.84 0.21
CA ASP A 138 -3.28 -10.08 1.56
C ASP A 138 -4.40 -10.65 2.45
N LYS A 139 -4.16 -11.83 3.00
CA LYS A 139 -5.16 -12.60 3.77
C LYS A 139 -5.39 -12.03 5.17
N ILE A 140 -4.35 -11.44 5.78
CA ILE A 140 -4.38 -10.96 7.17
C ILE A 140 -5.24 -9.70 7.24
N THR A 141 -4.97 -8.75 6.35
CA THR A 141 -5.69 -7.46 6.29
C THR A 141 -6.95 -7.52 5.43
N LYS A 142 -7.16 -8.61 4.69
CA LYS A 142 -8.23 -8.77 3.70
C LYS A 142 -8.25 -7.63 2.68
N THR A 143 -7.09 -7.28 2.14
CA THR A 143 -6.94 -6.20 1.15
C THR A 143 -6.42 -6.72 -0.18
N TYR A 144 -6.82 -6.07 -1.26
CA TYR A 144 -6.47 -6.45 -2.64
C TYR A 144 -6.21 -5.18 -3.47
N PRO A 145 -5.02 -4.58 -3.38
CA PRO A 145 -4.64 -3.50 -4.28
C PRO A 145 -4.41 -4.02 -5.70
N VAL A 146 -4.90 -3.26 -6.68
CA VAL A 146 -4.71 -3.45 -8.12
C VAL A 146 -3.95 -2.24 -8.65
N PHE A 147 -2.85 -2.49 -9.35
CA PHE A 147 -1.94 -1.51 -9.92
C PHE A 147 -1.93 -1.64 -11.44
N ILE A 148 -2.33 -0.58 -12.14
CA ILE A 148 -2.41 -0.53 -13.60
C ILE A 148 -1.41 0.50 -14.13
N ASN A 149 -0.61 0.10 -15.12
CA ASN A 149 0.11 1.07 -15.94
C ASN A 149 -0.73 1.30 -17.20
N TYR A 150 -1.34 2.46 -17.30
CA TYR A 150 -2.20 2.82 -18.42
C TYR A 150 -1.38 3.53 -19.48
N ASP A 151 -1.10 2.86 -20.59
CA ASP A 151 -0.46 3.47 -21.75
C ASP A 151 -1.51 3.81 -22.81
N LYS A 152 -1.62 5.08 -23.17
CA LYS A 152 -2.52 5.57 -24.22
C LYS A 152 -1.70 5.67 -25.50
N SER A 153 -1.31 4.54 -26.08
CA SER A 153 -0.64 4.58 -27.38
C SER A 153 -1.61 5.17 -28.42
N GLY A 154 -1.21 6.29 -29.04
CA GLY A 154 -2.06 7.08 -29.92
C GLY A 154 -2.21 6.55 -31.34
N ASP A 155 -1.60 5.41 -31.68
CA ASP A 155 -1.39 4.99 -33.08
C ASP A 155 -1.54 3.47 -33.32
N ILE A 156 -2.51 2.80 -32.69
CA ILE A 156 -2.72 1.37 -33.02
C ILE A 156 -4.19 0.99 -33.14
N GLU A 157 -4.76 1.31 -34.30
CA GLU A 157 -5.99 0.68 -34.83
C GLU A 157 -5.85 -0.85 -35.04
N ASN A 158 -4.71 -1.49 -34.75
CA ASN A 158 -4.47 -2.91 -35.06
C ASN A 158 -3.82 -3.81 -33.96
N THR A 159 -3.63 -3.36 -32.71
CA THR A 159 -3.11 -4.22 -31.60
C THR A 159 -4.02 -4.35 -30.38
N ILE A 160 -5.28 -3.90 -30.47
CA ILE A 160 -6.30 -3.82 -29.38
C ILE A 160 -6.62 -5.15 -28.66
N ASN A 161 -5.96 -6.26 -28.96
CA ASN A 161 -6.21 -7.52 -28.26
C ASN A 161 -5.28 -7.67 -27.06
N TYR A 162 -5.87 -7.46 -25.88
CA TYR A 162 -5.39 -7.85 -24.55
C TYR A 162 -4.42 -6.88 -23.87
N GLU A 163 -4.89 -5.65 -23.63
CA GLU A 163 -4.26 -4.70 -22.69
C GLU A 163 -5.27 -4.17 -21.64
N ASP A 164 -4.75 -3.66 -20.54
CA ASP A 164 -5.53 -2.95 -19.51
C ASP A 164 -6.14 -1.67 -20.12
N ARG A 165 -7.46 -1.51 -20.02
CA ARG A 165 -8.18 -0.41 -20.70
C ARG A 165 -9.37 0.07 -19.91
N PHE A 166 -9.54 1.40 -19.85
CA PHE A 166 -10.78 2.01 -19.41
C PHE A 166 -11.82 1.94 -20.54
N GLU A 167 -12.96 1.34 -20.27
CA GLU A 167 -14.12 1.38 -21.19
C GLU A 167 -15.01 2.59 -20.92
N SER A 168 -14.99 3.13 -19.70
CA SER A 168 -15.63 4.40 -19.30
C SER A 168 -14.92 4.97 -18.06
N GLU A 169 -15.38 6.11 -17.54
CA GLU A 169 -14.85 6.67 -16.28
C GLU A 169 -15.12 5.78 -15.06
N SER A 170 -16.02 4.79 -15.18
CA SER A 170 -16.42 3.88 -14.09
C SER A 170 -16.17 2.41 -14.39
N GLN A 171 -15.55 2.07 -15.53
CA GLN A 171 -15.31 0.68 -15.90
C GLN A 171 -13.90 0.50 -16.47
N LEU A 172 -13.19 -0.46 -15.88
CA LEU A 172 -11.84 -0.84 -16.27
C LEU A 172 -11.86 -2.33 -16.60
N ILE A 173 -11.20 -2.68 -17.68
CA ILE A 173 -10.80 -4.06 -17.93
C ILE A 173 -9.31 -4.17 -17.65
N ALA A 174 -8.92 -5.13 -16.82
CA ALA A 174 -7.53 -5.45 -16.59
C ALA A 174 -7.25 -6.93 -16.83
N ILE A 175 -5.99 -7.24 -17.08
CA ILE A 175 -5.54 -8.59 -17.40
C ILE A 175 -4.74 -9.14 -16.24
N SER A 176 -5.00 -10.39 -15.90
CA SER A 176 -4.30 -11.08 -14.83
C SER A 176 -2.80 -11.23 -15.13
N LYS A 177 -2.05 -11.66 -14.10
CA LYS A 177 -0.69 -12.18 -14.31
C LYS A 177 -0.70 -13.33 -15.31
N SER A 178 0.41 -13.50 -16.03
CA SER A 178 0.60 -14.60 -16.98
C SER A 178 0.55 -15.97 -16.27
N GLY A 179 -0.09 -16.97 -16.89
CA GLY A 179 -0.26 -18.30 -16.35
C GLY A 179 -1.44 -18.44 -15.37
N ARG A 180 -2.39 -17.51 -15.39
CA ARG A 180 -3.61 -17.57 -14.57
C ARG A 180 -4.78 -18.15 -15.37
N THR A 181 -5.65 -18.81 -14.64
CA THR A 181 -6.90 -19.40 -15.11
C THR A 181 -8.06 -18.88 -14.25
N ILE A 182 -9.30 -19.13 -14.66
CA ILE A 182 -10.47 -18.71 -13.88
C ILE A 182 -10.52 -19.36 -12.48
N GLU A 183 -9.86 -20.51 -12.30
CA GLU A 183 -9.75 -21.24 -11.04
C GLU A 183 -8.56 -20.80 -10.17
N SER A 184 -7.70 -19.91 -10.68
CA SER A 184 -6.57 -19.41 -9.91
C SER A 184 -7.06 -18.64 -8.67
N GLN A 185 -6.48 -18.95 -7.50
CA GLN A 185 -6.99 -18.45 -6.21
C GLN A 185 -7.12 -16.92 -6.14
N ASP A 186 -6.17 -16.20 -6.74
CA ASP A 186 -6.17 -14.75 -6.79
C ASP A 186 -7.27 -14.16 -7.69
N ILE A 187 -7.67 -14.89 -8.73
CA ILE A 187 -8.81 -14.56 -9.59
C ILE A 187 -10.12 -14.87 -8.88
N VAL A 188 -10.25 -16.06 -8.32
CA VAL A 188 -11.43 -16.47 -7.53
C VAL A 188 -11.67 -15.47 -6.39
N GLN A 189 -10.60 -15.06 -5.70
CA GLN A 189 -10.71 -14.08 -4.61
C GLN A 189 -11.19 -12.71 -5.09
N ALA A 190 -10.76 -12.24 -6.27
CA ALA A 190 -11.22 -10.96 -6.83
C ALA A 190 -12.73 -10.95 -7.05
N TYR A 191 -13.30 -12.05 -7.57
CA TYR A 191 -14.75 -12.18 -7.80
C TYR A 191 -15.54 -12.47 -6.52
N ASN A 192 -14.92 -13.06 -5.49
CA ASN A 192 -15.56 -13.30 -4.19
C ASN A 192 -15.31 -12.17 -3.17
N ALA A 193 -14.64 -11.08 -3.57
CA ALA A 193 -14.16 -10.06 -2.63
C ALA A 193 -15.26 -9.47 -1.74
N GLU A 194 -16.41 -9.07 -2.31
CA GLU A 194 -17.54 -8.54 -1.54
C GLU A 194 -18.09 -9.56 -0.54
N LYS A 195 -18.18 -10.84 -0.94
CA LYS A 195 -18.67 -11.93 -0.08
C LYS A 195 -17.73 -12.21 1.10
N ASP A 196 -16.43 -12.16 0.86
CA ASP A 196 -15.41 -12.52 1.85
C ASP A 196 -14.99 -11.33 2.73
N GLY A 197 -15.52 -10.14 2.43
CA GLY A 197 -15.18 -8.89 3.09
C GLY A 197 -13.78 -8.38 2.71
N VAL A 198 -13.33 -8.67 1.50
CA VAL A 198 -12.03 -8.21 0.97
C VAL A 198 -12.20 -6.86 0.29
N GLU A 199 -11.37 -5.90 0.69
CA GLU A 199 -11.37 -4.56 0.13
C GLU A 199 -10.43 -4.47 -1.08
N MET A 200 -10.98 -4.19 -2.27
CA MET A 200 -10.18 -3.97 -3.47
C MET A 200 -10.02 -2.47 -3.77
N THR A 201 -8.81 -2.07 -4.13
CA THR A 201 -8.45 -0.66 -4.39
C THR A 201 -7.67 -0.53 -5.69
N LEU A 202 -7.88 0.58 -6.40
CA LEU A 202 -7.26 0.82 -7.71
C LEU A 202 -6.20 1.93 -7.64
N PHE A 203 -5.03 1.62 -8.19
CA PHE A 203 -3.88 2.50 -8.30
C PHE A 203 -3.41 2.55 -9.77
N VAL A 204 -3.35 3.73 -10.37
CA VAL A 204 -3.06 3.87 -11.81
C VAL A 204 -1.91 4.84 -12.07
N ARG A 205 -1.02 4.49 -12.98
CA ARG A 205 0.06 5.36 -13.47
C ARG A 205 0.03 5.45 -15.00
N LYS A 206 0.21 6.64 -15.55
CA LYS A 206 0.09 6.92 -17.00
C LYS A 206 1.28 6.46 -17.85
N ASN A 207 2.47 6.32 -17.29
CA ASN A 207 3.63 5.94 -18.11
C ASN A 207 4.58 5.04 -17.32
N LYS A 208 4.99 3.93 -17.94
CA LYS A 208 5.99 3.01 -17.39
C LYS A 208 7.42 3.50 -17.59
N ASP A 209 7.64 4.35 -18.58
CA ASP A 209 8.94 4.97 -18.92
C ASP A 209 9.25 6.23 -18.11
N ASP A 210 8.34 6.63 -17.23
CA ASP A 210 8.66 7.59 -16.18
C ASP A 210 9.61 6.91 -15.18
N LYS A 211 10.90 6.93 -15.51
CA LYS A 211 12.01 6.45 -14.67
C LYS A 211 12.15 7.25 -13.38
N ILE A 212 11.41 8.36 -13.24
CA ILE A 212 11.51 9.30 -12.12
C ILE A 212 10.53 8.92 -11.00
N SER A 213 9.28 8.57 -11.33
CA SER A 213 8.24 8.28 -10.31
C SER A 213 7.73 6.84 -10.35
N LYS A 214 7.93 6.11 -9.24
CA LYS A 214 7.32 4.80 -8.96
C LYS A 214 5.92 4.91 -8.32
N GLU A 215 5.27 6.06 -8.45
CA GLU A 215 4.02 6.37 -7.76
C GLU A 215 2.79 6.18 -8.66
N PHE A 216 1.69 5.78 -8.04
CA PHE A 216 0.40 5.56 -8.68
C PHE A 216 -0.65 6.47 -8.07
N TYR A 217 -1.56 6.97 -8.90
CA TYR A 217 -2.75 7.68 -8.44
C TYR A 217 -3.75 6.70 -7.85
N PHE A 218 -4.18 6.94 -6.62
CA PHE A 218 -5.31 6.20 -6.04
C PHE A 218 -6.62 6.69 -6.65
N LEU A 219 -7.38 5.77 -7.26
CA LEU A 219 -8.65 6.07 -7.93
C LEU A 219 -9.88 5.55 -7.18
N GLY A 220 -9.69 5.06 -5.95
CA GLY A 220 -10.78 4.60 -5.11
C GLY A 220 -10.87 3.08 -4.98
N LYS A 221 -12.01 2.66 -4.42
CA LYS A 221 -12.38 1.25 -4.30
C LYS A 221 -12.95 0.75 -5.63
N ILE A 222 -12.68 -0.51 -5.93
CA ILE A 222 -13.22 -1.21 -7.10
C ILE A 222 -13.79 -2.55 -6.68
N LYS A 223 -14.52 -3.20 -7.60
CA LYS A 223 -14.89 -4.60 -7.46
C LYS A 223 -14.92 -5.31 -8.80
N ALA A 224 -14.60 -6.60 -8.81
CA ALA A 224 -14.77 -7.42 -10.00
C ALA A 224 -16.27 -7.61 -10.29
N VAL A 225 -16.66 -7.50 -11.56
CA VAL A 225 -18.05 -7.64 -12.03
C VAL A 225 -18.12 -8.51 -13.27
N GLY A 226 -19.29 -9.10 -13.52
CA GLY A 226 -19.49 -10.00 -14.66
C GLY A 226 -18.84 -11.36 -14.43
N LYS A 227 -18.34 -11.98 -15.50
CA LYS A 227 -17.67 -13.29 -15.46
C LYS A 227 -16.22 -13.15 -15.93
N PRO A 228 -15.26 -13.86 -15.32
CA PRO A 228 -13.89 -13.88 -15.81
C PRO A 228 -13.83 -14.51 -17.20
N HIS A 229 -13.05 -13.92 -18.10
CA HIS A 229 -12.82 -14.47 -19.43
C HIS A 229 -11.37 -14.92 -19.58
N GLN A 230 -11.15 -16.23 -19.59
CA GLN A 230 -9.83 -16.81 -19.79
C GLN A 230 -9.48 -16.92 -21.28
N PHE A 231 -8.25 -16.59 -21.62
CA PHE A 231 -7.71 -16.68 -22.98
C PHE A 231 -6.24 -17.11 -22.96
N THR A 232 -5.71 -17.51 -24.11
CA THR A 232 -4.28 -17.79 -24.31
C THR A 232 -3.59 -16.53 -24.82
N MET A 233 -2.54 -16.08 -24.14
CA MET A 233 -1.80 -14.87 -24.53
C MET A 233 -1.14 -15.06 -25.89
N LYS A 234 -1.23 -14.05 -26.77
CA LYS A 234 -0.63 -14.07 -28.12
C LYS A 234 0.85 -14.47 -28.05
N ASN A 235 1.29 -15.30 -28.99
CA ASN A 235 2.67 -15.77 -29.13
C ASN A 235 3.22 -16.53 -27.89
N THR A 236 2.35 -17.05 -27.02
CA THR A 236 2.74 -17.90 -25.89
C THR A 236 1.78 -19.07 -25.72
N THR A 237 2.15 -20.05 -24.90
CA THR A 237 1.26 -21.13 -24.44
C THR A 237 0.59 -20.81 -23.09
N LYS A 238 0.83 -19.61 -22.54
CA LYS A 238 0.35 -19.24 -21.21
C LYS A 238 -1.04 -18.63 -21.28
N THR A 239 -1.86 -18.97 -20.29
CA THR A 239 -3.21 -18.40 -20.13
C THR A 239 -3.15 -17.08 -19.36
N ALA A 240 -4.16 -16.25 -19.56
CA ALA A 240 -4.47 -15.11 -18.71
C ALA A 240 -5.99 -14.95 -18.61
N VAL A 241 -6.44 -14.13 -17.67
CA VAL A 241 -7.84 -13.86 -17.40
C VAL A 241 -8.09 -12.36 -17.54
N GLU A 242 -9.07 -12.02 -18.37
CA GLU A 242 -9.65 -10.68 -18.42
C GLU A 242 -10.63 -10.51 -17.25
N ILE A 243 -10.41 -9.46 -16.46
CA ILE A 243 -11.21 -9.10 -15.30
C ILE A 243 -11.81 -7.72 -15.54
N ARG A 244 -13.13 -7.63 -15.41
CA ARG A 244 -13.85 -6.36 -15.48
C ARG A 244 -14.05 -5.82 -14.08
N TYR A 245 -13.67 -4.57 -13.87
CA TYR A 245 -13.82 -3.83 -12.62
C TYR A 245 -14.82 -2.68 -12.79
N LYS A 246 -15.55 -2.38 -11.71
CA LYS A 246 -16.40 -1.21 -11.54
C LYS A 246 -16.10 -0.54 -10.19
#